data_AF-A0A1H0BHM8-F1
#
_entry.id   AF-A0A1H0BHM8-F1
#
_cell.length_a   1.000
_cell.length_b   1.000
_cell.length_c   1.000
_cell.angle_alpha   90.00
_cell.angle_beta   90.00
_cell.angle_gamma   90.00
#
_symmetry.space_group_name_H-M   'P 1'
#
loop_
_entity.id
_entity.type
_entity.pdbx_description
1 polymer ?
#
loop_
_entity_poly.entity_id
_entity_poly.type
_entity_poly.pdbx_seq_one_letter_code
_entity_poly.pdbx_strand_id
1 'polypeptide(L)'
;MHGPPRSSTARRLRARASRGALVAVLALIGLAASPGMASAAATYTVKPVLNCYEENADDSWTVVVGYVNSSRTTVHIPRGADNQAHPSKFASLPPTSFKPGTVNGAFTAVVSLSDLYSGARWVLDGYTLDYRAAASSSRTCPSSTELPAQGNGLGPAIGLAVAGVVGAVLVRRARKRALAVTGGDDA
;
A
#
# COMPACT_ATOMS: atom_id res chain seq x y z
N MET A 1 47.30 48.48 78.33
CA MET A 1 46.37 47.34 78.07
C MET A 1 45.66 47.61 76.75
N HIS A 2 46.27 47.31 75.59
CA HIS A 2 46.02 46.12 74.77
C HIS A 2 44.53 45.74 74.63
N GLY A 3 43.83 46.38 73.67
CA GLY A 3 42.49 45.98 73.21
C GLY A 3 42.58 44.89 72.13
N PRO A 4 41.56 44.00 72.02
CA PRO A 4 41.63 42.84 71.15
C PRO A 4 41.50 43.21 69.66
N PRO A 5 42.05 42.41 68.73
CA PRO A 5 42.08 42.73 67.32
C PRO A 5 40.70 42.52 66.66
N ARG A 6 40.34 43.45 65.78
CA ARG A 6 39.16 43.37 64.92
C ARG A 6 39.32 42.21 63.93
N SER A 7 38.50 41.17 64.12
CA SER A 7 38.41 39.98 63.26
C SER A 7 38.06 40.34 61.81
N SER A 8 39.02 40.13 60.90
CA SER A 8 38.97 40.45 59.46
C SER A 8 38.60 39.27 58.55
N THR A 9 38.26 38.12 59.14
CA THR A 9 38.00 36.86 58.43
C THR A 9 36.57 36.73 57.91
N ALA A 10 35.58 37.31 58.60
CA ALA A 10 34.16 37.19 58.22
C ALA A 10 33.81 37.84 56.87
N ARG A 11 34.58 38.85 56.44
CA ARG A 11 34.30 39.62 55.22
C ARG A 11 34.77 38.90 53.94
N ARG A 12 35.82 38.07 54.03
CA ARG A 12 36.38 37.34 52.87
C ARG A 12 35.58 36.09 52.48
N LEU A 13 34.86 35.48 53.42
CA LEU A 13 34.01 34.32 53.16
C LEU A 13 32.70 34.70 52.46
N ARG A 14 32.11 35.86 52.77
CA ARG A 14 30.88 36.35 52.11
C ARG A 14 31.07 36.66 50.62
N ALA A 15 32.28 37.07 50.19
CA ALA A 15 32.57 37.39 48.80
C ALA A 15 32.77 36.14 47.90
N ARG A 16 33.10 34.98 48.49
CA ARG A 16 33.26 33.72 47.73
C ARG A 16 31.93 32.96 47.60
N ALA A 17 31.02 33.12 48.56
CA ALA A 17 29.69 32.52 48.51
C ALA A 17 28.79 33.12 47.41
N SER A 18 28.95 34.40 47.06
CA SER A 18 28.12 35.08 46.07
C SER A 18 28.42 34.69 44.61
N ARG A 19 29.67 34.28 44.31
CA ARG A 19 30.05 33.84 42.94
C ARG A 19 29.65 32.40 42.65
N GLY A 20 29.69 31.51 43.64
CA GLY A 20 29.26 30.12 43.48
C GLY A 20 27.76 29.98 43.25
N ALA A 21 26.96 30.79 43.95
CA ALA A 21 25.50 30.77 43.83
C ALA A 21 25.02 31.24 42.44
N LEU A 22 25.68 32.22 41.82
CA LEU A 22 25.29 32.74 40.50
C LEU A 22 25.56 31.74 39.37
N VAL A 23 26.64 30.97 39.45
CA VAL A 23 27.00 29.93 38.47
C VAL A 23 26.03 28.74 38.54
N ALA A 24 25.61 28.35 39.76
CA ALA A 24 24.64 27.27 39.95
C ALA A 24 23.24 27.63 39.39
N VAL A 25 22.81 28.89 39.54
CA VAL A 25 21.52 29.37 38.99
C VAL A 25 21.55 29.42 37.46
N LEU A 26 22.65 29.85 36.84
CA LEU A 26 22.79 29.85 35.38
C LEU A 26 22.86 28.43 34.79
N ALA A 27 23.50 27.48 35.49
CA ALA A 27 23.52 26.08 35.08
C ALA A 27 22.14 25.41 35.16
N LEU A 28 21.32 25.75 36.16
CA LEU A 28 19.95 25.23 36.28
C LEU A 28 18.98 25.81 35.24
N ILE A 29 19.18 27.06 34.80
CA ILE A 29 18.38 27.67 33.72
C ILE A 29 18.76 27.08 32.35
N GLY A 30 20.04 26.71 32.14
CA GLY A 30 20.49 26.07 30.90
C GLY A 30 19.93 24.67 30.66
N LEU A 31 19.60 23.90 31.71
CA LEU A 31 19.00 22.56 31.58
C LEU A 31 17.51 22.55 31.18
N ALA A 32 16.82 23.69 31.24
CA ALA A 32 15.43 23.80 30.79
C ALA A 32 15.29 24.07 29.28
N ALA A 33 16.40 24.35 28.59
CA ALA A 33 16.47 24.56 27.15
C ALA A 33 17.10 23.35 26.46
N SER A 34 16.61 22.14 26.75
CA SER A 34 16.81 21.02 25.84
C SER A 34 16.20 21.42 24.49
N PRO A 35 16.95 21.38 23.37
CA PRO A 35 16.34 21.57 22.06
C PRO A 35 15.23 20.53 21.94
N GLY A 36 13.98 21.00 21.88
CA GLY A 36 12.85 20.13 21.60
C GLY A 36 13.19 19.40 20.32
N MET A 37 13.24 18.07 20.37
CA MET A 37 13.37 17.25 19.17
C MET A 37 12.20 17.63 18.28
N ALA A 38 12.45 18.48 17.28
CA ALA A 38 11.49 18.77 16.25
C ALA A 38 11.22 17.43 15.55
N SER A 39 10.09 16.82 15.88
CA SER A 39 9.60 15.67 15.14
C SER A 39 9.21 16.23 13.77
N ALA A 40 10.05 15.99 12.77
CA ALA A 40 9.65 16.25 11.39
C ALA A 40 8.40 15.39 11.16
N ALA A 41 7.25 16.04 10.98
CA ALA A 41 6.06 15.33 10.52
C ALA A 41 6.46 14.61 9.24
N ALA A 42 6.38 13.27 9.23
CA ALA A 42 6.66 12.51 8.03
C ALA A 42 5.69 13.01 6.95
N THR A 43 6.24 13.61 5.90
CA THR A 43 5.45 14.14 4.80
C THR A 43 5.04 12.97 3.90
N TYR A 44 3.92 12.33 4.23
CA TYR A 44 3.34 11.28 3.40
C TYR A 44 2.73 11.89 2.13
N THR A 45 3.15 11.39 0.97
CA THR A 45 2.78 11.94 -0.34
C THR A 45 2.04 10.97 -1.25
N VAL A 46 2.17 9.66 -1.00
CA VAL A 46 1.55 8.60 -1.79
C VAL A 46 0.42 7.94 -1.02
N LYS A 47 -0.82 8.29 -1.36
CA LYS A 47 -2.02 7.78 -0.69
C LYS A 47 -2.65 6.61 -1.46
N PRO A 48 -2.91 5.45 -0.83
CA PRO A 48 -3.63 4.34 -1.46
C PRO A 48 -5.12 4.66 -1.56
N VAL A 49 -5.77 4.15 -2.61
CA VAL A 49 -7.21 4.36 -2.88
C VAL A 49 -7.84 3.05 -3.35
N LEU A 50 -8.99 2.69 -2.79
CA LEU A 50 -9.83 1.63 -3.34
C LEU A 50 -10.65 2.22 -4.49
N ASN A 51 -10.33 1.87 -5.73
CA ASN A 51 -11.03 2.39 -6.90
C ASN A 51 -12.44 1.81 -7.00
N CYS A 52 -12.54 0.48 -6.89
CA CYS A 52 -13.80 -0.25 -6.84
C CYS A 52 -13.59 -1.66 -6.27
N TYR A 53 -14.69 -2.35 -5.98
CA TYR A 53 -14.68 -3.76 -5.63
C TYR A 53 -15.82 -4.52 -6.34
N GLU A 54 -15.69 -5.82 -6.47
CA GLU A 54 -16.71 -6.73 -6.98
C GLU A 54 -16.84 -7.92 -6.03
N GLU A 55 -18.07 -8.31 -5.71
CA GLU A 55 -18.36 -9.52 -4.94
C GLU A 55 -18.48 -10.69 -5.91
N ASN A 56 -17.65 -11.71 -5.70
CA ASN A 56 -17.63 -12.91 -6.52
C ASN A 56 -18.68 -13.91 -6.03
N ALA A 57 -19.02 -14.89 -6.88
CA ALA A 57 -20.02 -15.92 -6.56
C ALA A 57 -19.62 -16.85 -5.39
N ASP A 58 -18.35 -16.88 -5.01
CA ASP A 58 -17.81 -17.65 -3.88
C ASP A 58 -17.63 -16.81 -2.60
N ASP A 59 -18.31 -15.66 -2.53
CA ASP A 59 -18.25 -14.66 -1.44
C ASP A 59 -16.89 -13.98 -1.26
N SER A 60 -15.89 -14.26 -2.11
CA SER A 60 -14.66 -13.49 -2.16
C SER A 60 -14.89 -12.14 -2.83
N TRP A 61 -14.03 -11.16 -2.55
CA TRP A 61 -14.07 -9.87 -3.20
C TRP A 61 -12.89 -9.69 -4.14
N THR A 62 -13.14 -9.24 -5.36
CA THR A 62 -12.11 -8.70 -6.24
C THR A 62 -11.97 -7.21 -5.96
N VAL A 63 -10.82 -6.78 -5.44
CA VAL A 63 -10.56 -5.36 -5.14
C VAL A 63 -9.62 -4.75 -6.19
N VAL A 64 -9.99 -3.59 -6.72
CA VAL A 64 -9.17 -2.81 -7.65
C VAL A 64 -8.58 -1.61 -6.91
N VAL A 65 -7.27 -1.60 -6.78
CA VAL A 65 -6.56 -0.66 -5.89
C VAL A 65 -5.68 0.26 -6.73
N GLY A 66 -5.74 1.55 -6.42
CA GLY A 66 -4.94 2.61 -7.03
C GLY A 66 -4.23 3.46 -5.99
N TYR A 67 -3.61 4.54 -6.44
CA TYR A 67 -2.95 5.50 -5.55
C TYR A 67 -3.01 6.93 -6.11
N VAL A 68 -2.77 7.89 -5.23
CA VAL A 68 -2.54 9.29 -5.56
C VAL A 68 -1.16 9.69 -5.02
N ASN A 69 -0.24 10.03 -5.91
CA ASN A 69 1.03 10.65 -5.54
C ASN A 69 0.92 12.17 -5.73
N SER A 70 0.91 12.90 -4.61
CA SER A 70 0.82 14.37 -4.57
C SER A 70 2.15 15.09 -4.82
N SER A 71 3.27 14.35 -4.85
CA SER A 71 4.57 14.93 -5.16
C SER A 71 4.72 15.22 -6.65
N ARG A 72 5.70 16.07 -7.00
CA ARG A 72 6.02 16.45 -8.39
C ARG A 72 6.91 15.42 -9.10
N THR A 73 7.38 14.40 -8.40
CA THR A 73 8.34 13.40 -8.91
C THR A 73 7.90 11.99 -8.59
N THR A 74 8.46 11.01 -9.29
CA THR A 74 8.20 9.60 -8.96
C THR A 74 8.79 9.27 -7.59
N VAL A 75 7.97 8.77 -6.68
CA VAL A 75 8.40 8.31 -5.36
C VAL A 75 8.69 6.81 -5.45
N HIS A 76 9.81 6.36 -4.90
CA HIS A 76 10.14 4.95 -4.82
C HIS A 76 9.99 4.47 -3.38
N ILE A 77 9.08 3.52 -3.16
CA ILE A 77 8.83 2.93 -1.85
C ILE A 77 9.03 1.41 -1.99
N PRO A 78 10.18 0.88 -1.56
CA PRO A 78 10.44 -0.55 -1.59
C PRO A 78 9.39 -1.34 -0.82
N ARG A 79 9.20 -2.61 -1.18
CA ARG A 79 8.34 -3.51 -0.39
C ARG A 79 8.89 -3.60 1.05
N GLY A 80 8.01 -3.43 2.03
CA GLY A 80 8.40 -3.33 3.43
C GLY A 80 7.29 -2.69 4.25
N ALA A 81 7.59 -2.26 5.47
CA ALA A 81 6.58 -1.71 6.39
C ALA A 81 5.76 -0.55 5.78
N ASP A 82 6.38 0.28 4.94
CA ASP A 82 5.73 1.42 4.27
C ASP A 82 5.13 1.08 2.90
N ASN A 83 5.18 -0.18 2.47
CA ASN A 83 4.55 -0.68 1.24
C ASN A 83 4.31 -2.18 1.35
N GLN A 84 3.25 -2.57 2.07
CA GLN A 84 2.92 -3.96 2.35
C GLN A 84 1.42 -4.22 2.25
N ALA A 85 1.06 -5.18 1.42
CA ALA A 85 -0.29 -5.73 1.38
C ALA A 85 -0.39 -6.94 2.32
N HIS A 86 -1.52 -7.02 3.03
CA HIS A 86 -1.85 -8.10 3.96
C HIS A 86 -3.13 -8.81 3.51
N PRO A 87 -3.21 -10.15 3.70
CA PRO A 87 -2.16 -11.05 4.17
C PRO A 87 -0.94 -11.17 3.24
N SER A 88 0.14 -11.80 3.72
CA SER A 88 1.45 -11.87 3.04
C SER A 88 1.42 -12.48 1.64
N LYS A 89 0.40 -13.29 1.31
CA LYS A 89 0.17 -13.79 -0.05
C LYS A 89 -0.02 -12.68 -1.09
N PHE A 90 -0.39 -11.47 -0.65
CA PHE A 90 -0.53 -10.28 -1.49
C PHE A 90 0.72 -9.39 -1.53
N ALA A 91 1.78 -9.74 -0.79
CA ALA A 91 2.95 -8.88 -0.60
C ALA A 91 3.69 -8.51 -1.91
N SER A 92 3.51 -9.31 -2.98
CA SER A 92 4.10 -9.07 -4.30
C SER A 92 3.25 -8.20 -5.22
N LEU A 93 1.99 -7.87 -4.86
CA LEU A 93 1.07 -7.15 -5.75
C LEU A 93 1.36 -5.64 -5.85
N PRO A 94 1.61 -4.90 -4.75
CA PRO A 94 1.80 -3.45 -4.85
C PRO A 94 3.01 -3.06 -5.73
N PRO A 95 2.94 -1.96 -6.50
CA PRO A 95 4.11 -1.41 -7.19
C PRO A 95 5.12 -0.86 -6.17
N THR A 96 6.37 -0.64 -6.61
CA THR A 96 7.42 0.00 -5.80
C THR A 96 7.85 1.37 -6.33
N SER A 97 7.29 1.79 -7.47
CA SER A 97 7.56 3.07 -8.14
C SER A 97 6.23 3.78 -8.42
N PHE A 98 6.07 4.97 -7.86
CA PHE A 98 4.81 5.70 -7.80
C PHE A 98 4.93 7.02 -8.55
N LYS A 99 4.41 7.09 -9.78
CA LYS A 99 4.48 8.29 -10.63
C LYS A 99 3.57 9.39 -10.06
N PRO A 100 3.87 10.68 -10.29
CA PRO A 100 2.99 11.80 -9.90
C PRO A 100 1.56 11.64 -10.42
N GLY A 101 0.59 12.10 -9.63
CA GLY A 101 -0.82 12.13 -10.01
C GLY A 101 -1.63 10.93 -9.50
N THR A 102 -2.80 10.71 -10.10
CA THR A 102 -3.70 9.60 -9.76
C THR A 102 -3.47 8.44 -10.71
N VAL A 103 -3.26 7.26 -10.15
CA VAL A 103 -3.18 5.99 -10.89
C VAL A 103 -4.28 5.06 -10.39
N ASN A 104 -5.17 4.69 -11.31
CA ASN A 104 -6.25 3.73 -11.03
C ASN A 104 -5.78 2.32 -11.40
N GLY A 105 -6.24 1.31 -10.66
CA GLY A 105 -5.94 -0.09 -10.98
C GLY A 105 -4.45 -0.42 -10.96
N ALA A 106 -3.71 0.15 -10.01
CA ALA A 106 -2.29 -0.14 -9.80
C ALA A 106 -2.05 -1.65 -9.54
N PHE A 107 -2.98 -2.32 -8.88
CA PHE A 107 -3.06 -3.77 -8.82
C PHE A 107 -4.49 -4.24 -8.49
N THR A 108 -4.73 -5.54 -8.64
CA THR A 108 -5.98 -6.21 -8.27
C THR A 108 -5.67 -7.38 -7.32
N ALA A 109 -6.56 -7.64 -6.37
CA ALA A 109 -6.46 -8.81 -5.49
C ALA A 109 -7.82 -9.49 -5.33
N VAL A 110 -7.83 -10.82 -5.35
CA VAL A 110 -8.98 -11.62 -4.91
C VAL A 110 -8.80 -11.92 -3.43
N VAL A 111 -9.67 -11.34 -2.61
CA VAL A 111 -9.60 -11.36 -1.16
C VAL A 111 -10.74 -12.24 -0.66
N SER A 112 -10.41 -13.35 -0.01
CA SER A 112 -11.44 -14.22 0.54
C SER A 112 -12.19 -13.52 1.67
N LEU A 113 -13.41 -13.97 1.95
CA LEU A 113 -14.20 -13.43 3.05
C LEU A 113 -13.42 -13.51 4.38
N SER A 114 -12.74 -14.62 4.66
CA SER A 114 -11.94 -14.77 5.89
C SER A 114 -10.79 -13.77 5.97
N ASP A 115 -10.10 -13.46 4.86
CA ASP A 115 -9.06 -12.44 4.85
C ASP A 115 -9.63 -11.03 5.08
N LEU A 116 -10.80 -10.71 4.50
CA LEU A 116 -11.49 -9.43 4.74
C LEU A 116 -11.81 -9.24 6.22
N TYR A 117 -12.37 -10.25 6.88
CA TYR A 117 -12.66 -10.21 8.32
C TYR A 117 -11.39 -10.23 9.19
N SER A 118 -10.26 -10.69 8.64
CA SER A 118 -8.95 -10.66 9.31
C SER A 118 -8.18 -9.36 9.08
N GLY A 119 -8.77 -8.37 8.42
CA GLY A 119 -8.15 -7.05 8.19
C GLY A 119 -7.26 -6.99 6.96
N ALA A 120 -7.68 -7.61 5.85
CA ALA A 120 -7.00 -7.44 4.55
C ALA A 120 -6.89 -5.95 4.18
N ARG A 121 -5.66 -5.52 3.91
CA ARG A 121 -5.31 -4.10 3.78
C ARG A 121 -4.03 -3.88 3.00
N TRP A 122 -3.82 -2.65 2.55
CA TRP A 122 -2.53 -2.18 2.02
C TRP A 122 -2.00 -1.01 2.85
N VAL A 123 -0.81 -1.18 3.41
CA VAL A 123 -0.04 -0.10 4.03
C VAL A 123 0.85 0.54 2.97
N LEU A 124 0.75 1.86 2.82
CA LEU A 124 1.52 2.62 1.85
C LEU A 124 1.85 4.01 2.39
N ASP A 125 3.14 4.34 2.48
CA ASP A 125 3.64 5.67 2.85
C ASP A 125 2.94 6.22 4.11
N GLY A 126 2.90 5.41 5.18
CA GLY A 126 2.21 5.74 6.43
C GLY A 126 0.68 5.67 6.41
N TYR A 127 0.04 5.56 5.23
CA TYR A 127 -1.40 5.33 5.13
C TYR A 127 -1.75 3.85 5.22
N THR A 128 -2.94 3.54 5.72
CA THR A 128 -3.53 2.20 5.70
C THR A 128 -4.85 2.23 4.95
N LEU A 129 -4.94 1.47 3.86
CA LEU A 129 -6.17 1.19 3.14
C LEU A 129 -6.71 -0.17 3.58
N ASP A 130 -7.67 -0.17 4.52
CA ASP A 130 -8.47 -1.34 4.85
C ASP A 130 -9.54 -1.54 3.77
N TYR A 131 -9.55 -2.69 3.10
CA TYR A 131 -10.41 -2.90 1.95
C TYR A 131 -11.89 -2.92 2.33
N ARG A 132 -12.23 -3.51 3.47
CA ARG A 132 -13.61 -3.63 3.93
C ARG A 132 -14.17 -2.29 4.38
N ALA A 133 -13.40 -1.53 5.15
CA ALA A 133 -13.79 -0.19 5.57
C ALA A 133 -13.93 0.74 4.36
N ALA A 134 -12.99 0.68 3.42
CA ALA A 134 -13.01 1.52 2.23
C ALA A 134 -14.20 1.21 1.30
N ALA A 135 -14.61 -0.05 1.21
CA ALA A 135 -15.75 -0.48 0.38
C ALA A 135 -17.05 0.27 0.70
N SER A 136 -17.28 0.65 1.97
CA SER A 136 -18.46 1.44 2.36
C SER A 136 -18.55 2.82 1.69
N SER A 137 -17.41 3.34 1.22
CA SER A 137 -17.29 4.64 0.55
C SER A 137 -16.90 4.53 -0.93
N SER A 138 -16.70 3.30 -1.43
CA SER A 138 -16.33 3.01 -2.82
C SER A 138 -17.53 2.54 -3.62
N ARG A 139 -17.39 2.53 -4.94
CA ARG A 139 -18.42 2.00 -5.87
C ARG A 139 -18.11 0.55 -6.21
N THR A 140 -19.14 -0.23 -6.49
CA THR A 140 -18.98 -1.52 -7.16
C THR A 140 -18.37 -1.31 -8.54
N CYS A 141 -17.50 -2.22 -8.97
CA CYS A 141 -16.84 -2.09 -10.28
C CYS A 141 -17.90 -2.12 -11.39
N PRO A 142 -17.88 -1.17 -12.35
CA PRO A 142 -18.77 -1.25 -13.50
C PRO A 142 -18.46 -2.51 -14.31
N SER A 143 -19.46 -3.11 -14.95
CA SER A 143 -19.33 -4.34 -15.75
C SER A 143 -18.36 -4.26 -16.93
N SER A 144 -17.90 -3.05 -17.28
CA SER A 144 -16.85 -2.79 -18.28
C SER A 144 -15.45 -2.65 -17.68
N THR A 145 -15.27 -2.93 -16.39
CA THR A 145 -13.95 -2.96 -15.77
C THR A 145 -13.20 -4.16 -16.33
N GLU A 146 -12.21 -3.90 -17.18
CA GLU A 146 -11.19 -4.89 -17.53
C GLU A 146 -10.41 -5.23 -16.25
N LEU A 147 -10.95 -6.16 -15.47
CA LEU A 147 -10.18 -6.86 -14.46
C LEU A 147 -9.07 -7.58 -15.23
N PRO A 148 -7.78 -7.46 -14.81
CA PRO A 148 -6.73 -8.26 -15.40
C PRO A 148 -7.16 -9.72 -15.23
N ALA A 149 -7.57 -10.34 -16.35
CA ALA A 149 -8.02 -11.71 -16.36
C ALA A 149 -6.95 -12.52 -15.66
N GLN A 150 -7.35 -13.15 -14.56
CA GLN A 150 -6.61 -14.10 -13.76
C GLN A 150 -5.23 -14.43 -14.35
N GLY A 151 -4.17 -13.98 -13.68
CA GLY A 151 -2.87 -14.64 -13.82
C GLY A 151 -3.12 -16.14 -13.68
N ASN A 152 -2.87 -16.87 -14.78
CA ASN A 152 -3.24 -18.26 -15.10
C ASN A 152 -4.43 -18.47 -16.07
N GLY A 153 -4.53 -17.67 -17.14
CA GLY A 153 -4.28 -18.19 -18.50
C GLY A 153 -5.21 -19.25 -19.14
N LEU A 154 -6.44 -19.50 -18.67
CA LEU A 154 -7.32 -20.52 -19.30
C LEU A 154 -8.78 -20.11 -19.60
N GLY A 155 -9.22 -18.90 -19.26
CA GLY A 155 -10.61 -18.47 -19.45
C GLY A 155 -11.09 -18.41 -20.92
N PRO A 156 -10.42 -17.64 -21.80
CA PRO A 156 -10.87 -17.51 -23.20
C PRO A 156 -10.36 -18.65 -24.12
N ALA A 157 -9.34 -19.40 -23.73
CA ALA A 157 -8.72 -20.43 -24.56
C ALA A 157 -9.58 -21.70 -24.69
N ILE A 158 -10.32 -22.07 -23.63
CA ILE A 158 -11.20 -23.27 -23.65
C ILE A 158 -12.36 -23.08 -24.64
N GLY A 159 -12.93 -21.88 -24.73
CA GLY A 159 -14.00 -21.58 -25.68
C GLY A 159 -13.57 -21.71 -27.14
N LEU A 160 -12.36 -21.23 -27.48
CA LEU A 160 -11.81 -21.31 -28.84
C LEU A 160 -11.41 -22.73 -29.25
N ALA A 161 -10.90 -23.54 -28.32
CA ALA A 161 -10.55 -24.93 -28.59
C ALA A 161 -11.80 -25.80 -28.88
N VAL A 162 -12.88 -25.62 -28.12
CA VAL A 162 -14.14 -26.37 -28.33
C VAL A 162 -14.80 -25.97 -29.66
N ALA A 163 -14.85 -24.67 -29.98
CA ALA A 163 -15.38 -24.20 -31.27
C ALA A 163 -14.57 -24.73 -32.47
N GLY A 164 -13.23 -24.78 -32.34
CA GLY A 164 -12.34 -25.32 -33.38
C GLY A 164 -12.56 -26.81 -33.65
N VAL A 165 -12.74 -27.63 -32.60
CA VAL A 165 -13.00 -29.07 -32.74
C VAL A 165 -14.36 -29.32 -33.38
N VAL A 166 -15.42 -28.61 -32.96
CA VAL A 166 -16.76 -28.75 -33.55
C VAL A 166 -16.75 -28.35 -35.03
N GLY A 167 -16.10 -27.23 -35.37
CA GLY A 167 -15.93 -26.79 -36.75
C GLY A 167 -15.20 -27.82 -37.62
N ALA A 168 -14.09 -28.39 -37.14
CA ALA A 168 -13.33 -29.40 -37.86
C ALA A 168 -14.12 -30.70 -38.10
N VAL A 169 -14.93 -31.14 -37.12
CA VAL A 169 -15.77 -32.34 -37.25
C VAL A 169 -16.88 -32.13 -38.28
N LEU A 170 -17.53 -30.96 -38.28
CA LEU A 170 -18.58 -30.64 -39.25
C LEU A 170 -18.02 -30.56 -40.68
N VAL A 171 -16.85 -29.91 -40.88
CA VAL A 171 -16.18 -29.85 -42.19
C VAL A 171 -15.75 -31.23 -42.67
N ARG A 172 -15.21 -32.09 -41.79
CA ARG A 172 -14.85 -33.47 -42.16
C ARG A 172 -16.08 -34.30 -42.53
N ARG A 173 -17.20 -34.17 -41.82
CA ARG A 173 -18.45 -34.87 -42.15
C ARG A 173 -19.03 -34.41 -43.48
N ALA A 174 -19.01 -33.10 -43.76
CA ALA A 174 -19.46 -32.55 -45.04
C ALA A 174 -18.60 -33.06 -46.22
N ARG A 175 -17.27 -33.06 -46.07
CA ARG A 175 -16.35 -33.59 -47.09
C ARG A 175 -16.55 -35.09 -47.35
N LYS A 176 -16.75 -35.90 -46.31
CA LYS A 176 -17.05 -37.34 -46.49
C LYS A 176 -18.37 -37.58 -47.23
N ARG A 177 -19.39 -36.74 -47.01
CA ARG A 177 -20.66 -36.85 -47.74
C ARG A 177 -20.53 -36.40 -49.19
N ALA A 178 -19.81 -35.32 -49.46
CA ALA A 178 -19.57 -34.86 -50.84
C ALA A 178 -18.80 -35.88 -51.67
N LEU A 179 -17.77 -36.52 -51.10
CA LEU A 179 -16.99 -37.57 -51.77
C LEU A 179 -17.80 -38.85 -52.01
N ALA A 180 -18.78 -39.17 -51.16
CA ALA A 180 -19.67 -40.31 -51.34
C ALA A 180 -20.74 -40.07 -52.43
N VAL A 181 -21.12 -38.82 -52.69
CA VAL A 181 -22.08 -38.45 -53.74
C VAL A 181 -21.43 -38.48 -55.12
N THR A 182 -20.15 -38.11 -55.24
CA THR A 182 -19.42 -38.12 -56.53
C THR A 182 -18.92 -39.50 -56.98
N GLY A 183 -19.05 -40.54 -56.14
CA GLY A 183 -18.63 -41.92 -56.46
C GLY A 183 -19.78 -42.85 -56.87
N GLY A 184 -21.00 -42.32 -57.03
CA GLY A 184 -22.21 -43.10 -57.32
C GLY A 184 -22.73 -43.01 -58.75
N ASP A 185 -22.06 -42.28 -59.66
CA ASP A 185 -22.53 -42.03 -61.03
C ASP A 185 -21.84 -42.92 -62.09
N ASP A 186 -21.23 -44.04 -61.71
CA ASP A 186 -20.75 -45.08 -62.63
C ASP A 186 -21.35 -46.45 -62.23
N ALA A 187 -22.62 -46.68 -62.58
CA ALA A 187 -23.25 -48.01 -62.64
C ALA A 187 -24.33 -48.04 -63.72
#